data_AF-A0A1V0PHN9-F1
#
_entry.id   AF-A0A1V0PHN9-F1
#
_cell.length_a   1.000
_cell.length_b   1.000
_cell.length_c   1.000
_cell.angle_alpha   90.00
_cell.angle_beta   90.00
_cell.angle_gamma   90.00
#
_symmetry.space_group_name_H-M   'P 1'
#
loop_
_entity.id
_entity.type
_entity.pdbx_description
1 polymer ?
#
loop_
_entity_poly.entity_id
_entity_poly.type
_entity_poly.pdbx_seq_one_letter_code
_entity_poly.pdbx_strand_id
1 'polypeptide(L)'
;MVWSEDIETQHEREYSEMNASYKFSTYLAAGIPLIVNKGMAKQDFVEKYNLGFVCENMDEVLELLKDMTEEIYREKQKASQDIGELIKEGFFAKKLLIEIQNALYL
;
A
#
# COMPACT_ATOMS: atom_id res chain seq x y z
N MET A 1 -7.24 3.57 4.53
CA MET A 1 -6.37 2.81 5.44
C MET A 1 -6.40 1.34 5.03
N VAL A 2 -5.24 0.70 4.94
CA VAL A 2 -5.13 -0.75 4.67
C VAL A 2 -4.61 -1.37 5.95
N TRP A 3 -5.55 -1.71 6.83
CA TRP A 3 -5.27 -2.22 8.16
C TRP A 3 -5.96 -3.56 8.37
N SER A 4 -5.27 -4.45 9.07
CA SER A 4 -5.74 -5.78 9.46
C SER A 4 -5.42 -5.99 10.94
N GLU A 5 -6.33 -6.66 11.63
CA GLU A 5 -6.21 -7.04 13.04
C GLU A 5 -6.55 -8.53 13.14
N ASP A 6 -5.95 -9.21 14.11
CA ASP A 6 -6.37 -10.57 14.41
C ASP A 6 -7.61 -10.55 15.30
N ILE A 7 -8.56 -11.42 14.97
CA ILE A 7 -9.70 -11.74 15.82
C ILE A 7 -9.66 -13.24 16.12
N GLU A 8 -10.42 -13.69 17.13
CA GLU A 8 -10.39 -15.10 17.60
C GLU A 8 -10.57 -16.14 16.48
N THR A 9 -11.26 -15.79 15.41
CA THR A 9 -11.60 -16.70 14.31
C THR A 9 -10.81 -16.44 13.03
N GLN A 10 -10.02 -15.36 12.96
CA GLN A 10 -9.32 -14.93 11.74
C GLN A 10 -8.01 -14.23 12.06
N HIS A 11 -6.91 -14.78 11.54
CA HIS A 11 -5.57 -14.22 11.67
C HIS A 11 -5.25 -13.29 10.49
N GLU A 12 -6.05 -12.24 10.29
CA GLU A 12 -5.87 -11.33 9.16
C GLU A 12 -4.56 -10.54 9.23
N ARG A 13 -4.03 -10.27 10.44
CA ARG A 13 -2.76 -9.57 10.63
C ARG A 13 -1.62 -10.41 10.06
N GLU A 14 -1.53 -11.67 10.44
CA GLU A 14 -0.54 -12.61 9.92
C GLU A 14 -0.68 -12.78 8.39
N TYR A 15 -1.92 -12.94 7.91
CA TYR A 15 -2.16 -13.07 6.47
C TYR A 15 -1.77 -11.81 5.66
N SER A 16 -1.86 -10.62 6.27
CA SER A 16 -1.44 -9.36 5.64
C SER A 16 0.06 -9.28 5.35
N GLU A 17 0.88 -10.09 6.03
CA GLU A 17 2.33 -10.20 5.80
C GLU A 17 2.65 -10.91 4.47
N MET A 18 1.70 -11.67 3.94
CA MET A 18 1.89 -12.49 2.73
C MET A 18 1.10 -12.00 1.51
N ASN A 19 -0.01 -11.28 1.74
CA ASN A 19 -0.96 -10.98 0.66
C ASN A 19 -0.66 -9.67 -0.09
N ALA A 20 -1.22 -9.56 -1.29
CA ALA A 20 -1.34 -8.28 -1.99
C ALA A 20 -2.80 -7.79 -1.86
N SER A 21 -3.09 -7.03 -0.80
CA SER A 21 -4.44 -6.54 -0.53
C SER A 21 -5.02 -5.73 -1.71
N TYR A 22 -6.24 -6.06 -2.14
CA TYR A 22 -6.90 -5.30 -3.21
C TYR A 22 -7.24 -3.86 -2.79
N LYS A 23 -7.56 -3.64 -1.49
CA LYS A 23 -7.80 -2.32 -0.89
C LYS A 23 -6.61 -1.37 -1.13
N PHE A 24 -5.40 -1.91 -1.08
CA PHE A 24 -4.16 -1.19 -1.36
C PHE A 24 -4.19 -0.55 -2.75
N SER A 25 -4.45 -1.36 -3.77
CA SER A 25 -4.50 -0.91 -5.16
C SER A 25 -5.67 0.03 -5.41
N THR A 26 -6.83 -0.20 -4.77
CA THR A 26 -8.01 0.66 -4.92
C THR A 26 -7.76 2.09 -4.44
N TYR A 27 -7.17 2.27 -3.25
CA TYR A 27 -6.89 3.61 -2.71
C TYR A 27 -5.82 4.35 -3.53
N LEU A 28 -4.78 3.64 -3.96
CA LEU A 28 -3.76 4.24 -4.84
C LEU A 28 -4.33 4.63 -6.20
N ALA A 29 -5.18 3.80 -6.81
CA ALA A 29 -5.86 4.15 -8.05
C ALA A 29 -6.75 5.41 -7.91
N ALA A 30 -7.30 5.64 -6.71
CA ALA A 30 -8.02 6.86 -6.34
C ALA A 30 -7.11 8.05 -5.99
N GLY A 31 -5.78 7.87 -5.96
CA GLY A 31 -4.81 8.91 -5.61
C GLY A 31 -4.80 9.27 -4.12
N ILE A 32 -5.16 8.32 -3.25
CA ILE A 32 -5.28 8.54 -1.81
C ILE A 32 -4.10 7.89 -1.08
N PRO A 33 -3.34 8.63 -0.24
CA PRO A 33 -2.29 8.08 0.59
C PRO A 33 -2.77 7.00 1.55
N LEU A 34 -1.89 6.06 1.86
CA LEU A 34 -2.19 4.92 2.71
C LEU A 34 -1.75 5.16 4.16
N ILE A 35 -2.46 4.54 5.08
CA ILE A 35 -1.94 4.20 6.42
C ILE A 35 -2.03 2.69 6.48
N VAL A 36 -0.91 2.04 6.78
CA VAL A 36 -0.78 0.59 6.75
C VAL A 36 -0.11 0.06 7.99
N ASN A 37 -0.38 -1.20 8.31
CA ASN A 37 0.32 -1.85 9.39
C ASN A 37 1.81 -2.05 9.07
N LYS A 38 2.66 -1.88 10.07
CA LYS A 38 4.05 -2.37 10.03
C LYS A 38 4.08 -3.90 9.88
N GLY A 39 5.00 -4.40 9.08
CA GLY A 39 5.16 -5.82 8.76
C GLY A 39 4.29 -6.34 7.60
N MET A 40 3.34 -5.56 7.05
CA MET A 40 2.54 -6.05 5.92
C MET A 40 3.41 -6.29 4.67
N ALA A 41 3.00 -7.21 3.80
CA ALA A 41 3.78 -7.66 2.63
C ALA A 41 4.28 -6.53 1.69
N LYS A 42 3.60 -5.37 1.72
CA LYS A 42 3.88 -4.21 0.86
C LYS A 42 4.43 -3.00 1.61
N GLN A 43 4.89 -3.16 2.85
CA GLN A 43 5.49 -2.07 3.63
C GLN A 43 6.60 -1.35 2.86
N ASP A 44 7.61 -2.09 2.41
CA ASP A 44 8.77 -1.53 1.69
C ASP A 44 8.35 -0.74 0.45
N PHE A 45 7.27 -1.16 -0.21
CA PHE A 45 6.74 -0.46 -1.37
C PHE A 45 6.10 0.88 -0.98
N VAL A 46 5.39 0.94 0.15
CA VAL A 46 4.82 2.19 0.68
C VAL A 46 5.93 3.18 1.03
N GLU A 47 6.97 2.72 1.73
CA GLU A 47 8.08 3.56 2.16
C GLU A 47 8.91 4.05 0.96
N LYS A 48 9.30 3.13 0.07
CA LYS A 48 10.13 3.45 -1.11
C LYS A 48 9.51 4.49 -2.03
N TYR A 49 8.20 4.41 -2.24
CA TYR A 49 7.48 5.30 -3.16
C TYR A 49 6.71 6.40 -2.43
N ASN A 50 6.94 6.60 -1.13
CA ASN A 50 6.31 7.65 -0.32
C ASN A 50 4.77 7.65 -0.40
N LEU A 51 4.14 6.48 -0.41
CA LEU A 51 2.70 6.32 -0.71
C LEU A 51 1.79 6.51 0.49
N GLY A 52 2.35 6.83 1.65
CA GLY A 52 1.61 6.77 2.90
C GLY A 52 2.51 6.67 4.11
N PHE A 53 1.96 6.04 5.15
CA PHE A 53 2.57 5.86 6.46
C PHE A 53 2.46 4.41 6.89
N VAL A 54 3.49 3.94 7.57
CA VAL A 54 3.58 2.62 8.17
C VAL A 54 3.53 2.83 9.67
N CYS A 55 2.55 2.22 10.34
CA CYS A 55 2.35 2.37 11.79
C CYS A 55 2.30 1.00 12.45
N GLU A 56 2.91 0.86 13.62
CA GLU A 56 2.89 -0.35 14.42
C GLU A 56 1.49 -0.61 15.01
N ASN A 57 0.85 0.45 15.50
CA ASN A 57 -0.41 0.39 16.24
C ASN A 57 -1.25 1.66 16.05
N MET A 58 -2.45 1.68 16.61
CA MET A 58 -3.38 2.80 16.48
C MET A 58 -2.94 4.06 17.22
N ASP A 59 -2.12 3.97 18.27
CA ASP A 59 -1.63 5.15 18.98
C ASP A 59 -0.68 5.95 18.08
N GLU A 60 0.21 5.29 17.35
CA GLU A 60 1.07 5.94 16.33
C GLU A 60 0.24 6.60 15.22
N VAL A 61 -0.88 5.97 14.82
CA VAL A 61 -1.80 6.58 13.84
C VAL A 61 -2.43 7.86 14.40
N LEU A 62 -2.83 7.87 15.67
CA LEU A 62 -3.42 9.04 16.30
C LEU A 62 -2.41 10.17 16.48
N GLU A 63 -1.16 9.85 16.82
CA GLU A 63 -0.05 10.82 16.88
C GLU A 63 0.25 11.41 15.50
N LEU A 64 0.36 10.55 14.49
CA LEU A 64 0.55 10.96 13.09
C LEU A 64 -0.50 11.98 12.64
N LEU A 65 -1.78 11.72 12.94
CA LEU A 65 -2.88 12.59 12.51
C LEU A 65 -2.88 13.95 13.20
N LYS A 66 -2.33 14.05 14.43
CA LYS A 66 -2.19 15.33 15.13
C LYS A 66 -1.14 16.23 14.49
N ASP A 67 -0.04 15.64 14.04
CA ASP A 67 1.10 16.36 13.46
C ASP A 67 1.01 16.50 11.93
N MET A 68 -0.06 15.97 11.33
CA MET A 68 -0.27 15.99 9.88
C MET A 68 -0.46 17.42 9.35
N THR A 69 0.45 17.85 8.49
CA THR A 69 0.31 19.11 7.75
C THR A 69 -0.27 18.85 6.36
N GLU A 70 -0.87 19.89 5.76
CA GLU A 70 -1.35 19.84 4.38
C GLU A 70 -0.22 19.53 3.39
N GLU A 71 0.98 20.07 3.64
CA GLU A 71 2.17 19.84 2.81
C GLU A 71 2.57 18.37 2.79
N ILE A 72 2.74 17.76 3.98
CA ILE A 72 3.08 16.33 4.13
C ILE A 72 2.04 15.45 3.43
N TYR A 73 0.75 15.76 3.61
CA TYR A 73 -0.32 15.01 2.96
C TYR A 73 -0.26 15.15 1.43
N ARG A 74 -0.06 16.36 0.90
CA ARG A 74 0.00 16.63 -0.53
C ARG A 74 1.17 15.95 -1.21
N GLU A 75 2.34 15.88 -0.56
CA GLU A 75 3.50 15.17 -1.08
C GLU A 75 3.18 13.69 -1.32
N LYS A 76 2.59 13.03 -0.32
CA LYS A 76 2.19 11.63 -0.43
C LYS A 76 1.05 11.43 -1.41
N GLN A 77 0.09 12.37 -1.45
CA GLN A 77 -1.03 12.34 -2.38
C GLN A 77 -0.54 12.35 -3.83
N LYS A 78 0.43 13.20 -4.15
CA LYS A 78 1.06 13.25 -5.47
C LYS A 78 1.70 11.90 -5.81
N ALA A 79 2.49 11.34 -4.90
CA ALA A 79 3.11 10.03 -5.11
C ALA A 79 2.07 8.90 -5.30
N SER A 80 0.98 8.92 -4.54
CA SER A 80 -0.14 7.98 -4.70
C SER A 80 -0.83 8.13 -6.05
N GLN A 81 -0.99 9.35 -6.56
CA GLN A 81 -1.57 9.60 -7.90
C GLN A 81 -0.67 9.03 -9.00
N ASP A 82 0.65 9.27 -8.92
CA ASP A 82 1.62 8.77 -9.89
C ASP A 82 1.59 7.23 -9.98
N ILE A 83 1.60 6.54 -8.84
CA ILE A 83 1.43 5.07 -8.82
C ILE A 83 0.01 4.65 -9.24
N GLY A 84 -1.00 5.43 -8.88
CA GLY A 84 -2.39 5.20 -9.24
C GLY A 84 -2.62 5.16 -10.74
N GLU A 85 -1.92 5.98 -11.52
CA GLU A 85 -1.96 5.96 -12.98
C GLU A 85 -1.46 4.63 -13.53
N LEU A 86 -0.32 4.13 -13.04
CA LEU A 86 0.21 2.82 -13.42
C LEU A 86 -0.78 1.68 -13.10
N ILE A 87 -1.47 1.76 -11.96
CA ILE A 87 -2.49 0.78 -11.58
C ILE A 87 -3.67 0.81 -12.54
N LYS A 88 -4.20 2.01 -12.86
CA LYS A 88 -5.33 2.19 -13.78
C LYS A 88 -5.02 1.70 -15.19
N GLU A 89 -3.77 1.84 -15.64
CA GLU A 89 -3.30 1.33 -16.93
C GLU A 89 -3.00 -0.17 -16.93
N GLY A 90 -3.07 -0.84 -15.77
CA GLY A 90 -2.78 -2.26 -15.61
C GLY A 90 -1.29 -2.60 -15.74
N PHE A 91 -0.40 -1.63 -15.52
CA PHE A 91 1.05 -1.76 -15.72
C PHE A 91 1.65 -2.98 -15.01
N PHE A 92 1.37 -3.16 -13.72
CA PHE A 92 1.97 -4.23 -12.91
C PHE A 92 1.56 -5.62 -13.40
N ALA A 93 0.28 -5.80 -13.77
CA ALA A 93 -0.21 -7.07 -14.30
C ALA A 93 0.40 -7.36 -15.68
N LYS A 94 0.44 -6.37 -16.57
CA LYS A 94 1.08 -6.49 -17.89
C LYS A 94 2.56 -6.84 -17.77
N LYS A 95 3.29 -6.16 -16.89
CA LYS A 95 4.71 -6.40 -16.63
C LYS A 95 4.94 -7.84 -16.15
N LEU A 96 4.18 -8.29 -15.15
CA LEU A 96 4.27 -9.66 -14.64
C LEU A 96 4.03 -10.69 -15.74
N LEU A 97 3.01 -10.50 -16.59
CA LEU A 97 2.70 -11.43 -17.67
C LEU A 97 3.83 -11.51 -18.70
N ILE A 98 4.44 -10.38 -19.07
CA ILE A 98 5.59 -10.34 -19.97
C ILE A 98 6.81 -11.04 -19.35
N GLU A 99 7.09 -10.77 -18.06
CA GLU A 99 8.20 -11.39 -17.35
C GLU A 99 8.04 -12.91 -17.23
N ILE A 100 6.82 -13.39 -16.92
CA ILE A 100 6.50 -14.81 -16.90
C ILE A 100 6.67 -15.45 -18.28
N GLN A 101 6.16 -14.79 -19.34
CA GLN A 101 6.30 -15.30 -20.70
C GLN A 101 7.77 -15.44 -21.08
N ASN A 102 8.60 -14.42 -20.79
CA ASN A 102 10.03 -14.46 -21.07
C ASN A 102 10.71 -15.57 -20.27
N ALA A 103 10.44 -15.69 -18.96
CA ALA A 103 11.09 -16.68 -18.12
C ALA A 103 10.73 -18.13 -18.46
N LEU A 104 9.54 -18.38 -19.02
CA LEU A 104 9.06 -19.73 -19.35
C LEU A 104 9.36 -20.15 -20.79
N TYR A 105 9.41 -19.23 -21.74
CA TYR A 105 9.39 -19.55 -23.16
C TYR A 105 10.52 -18.95 -24.00
N LEU A 106 11.33 -18.03 -23.44
CA LEU A 106 12.46 -17.39 -24.11
C LEU A 106 13.76 -17.59 -23.32
#